data_AF-X0ZSJ6-F1
#
_entry.id   AF-X0ZSJ6-F1
#
_cell.length_a   1.000
_cell.length_b   1.000
_cell.length_c   1.000
_cell.angle_alpha   90.00
_cell.angle_beta   90.00
_cell.angle_gamma   90.00
#
_symmetry.space_group_name_H-M   'P 1'
#
loop_
_entity.id
_entity.type
_entity.pdbx_description
1 polymer ?
#
loop_
_entity_poly.entity_id
_entity_poly.type
_entity_poly.pdbx_seq_one_letter_code
_entity_poly.pdbx_strand_id
1 'polypeptide(L)'
;VVHSSSAINAIQRFIGRIELGMLPSIIDTIIFIEGGDITSVLVIKMTVKVPSGFRDKDLARPVVEVRDYKTRQLEFEIYSFGQDIVINPVRPKKPKYKPNQNKGIQSYRKNKFF
;
A
#
# COMPACT_ATOMS: atom_id res chain seq x y z
N VAL A 1 3.51 15.28 7.23
CA VAL A 1 3.34 13.94 7.84
C VAL A 1 1.86 13.59 7.81
N VAL A 2 1.49 12.36 7.42
CA VAL A 2 0.11 11.89 7.39
C VAL A 2 -0.02 10.71 8.35
N HIS A 3 -0.88 10.82 9.37
CA HIS A 3 -1.23 9.68 10.22
C HIS A 3 -2.17 8.76 9.46
N SER A 4 -1.75 7.50 9.29
CA SER A 4 -2.47 6.51 8.49
C SER A 4 -2.12 5.10 8.94
N SER A 5 -3.11 4.20 8.87
CA SER A 5 -2.92 2.76 9.11
C SER A 5 -2.26 2.03 7.94
N SER A 6 -2.15 2.67 6.76
CA SER A 6 -1.49 2.12 5.58
C SER A 6 -0.89 3.23 4.72
N ALA A 7 0.13 2.89 3.92
CA ALA A 7 0.73 3.82 2.98
C ALA A 7 -0.24 4.27 1.88
N ILE A 8 -1.12 3.37 1.39
CA ILE A 8 -2.07 3.67 0.31
C ILE A 8 -3.16 4.67 0.73
N ASN A 9 -3.58 4.62 1.99
CA ASN A 9 -4.55 5.57 2.54
C ASN A 9 -4.00 7.01 2.56
N ALA A 10 -2.67 7.20 2.54
CA ALA A 10 -2.08 8.53 2.39
C ALA A 10 -2.31 9.10 0.99
N ILE A 11 -2.22 8.27 -0.06
CA ILE A 11 -2.49 8.66 -1.45
C ILE A 11 -3.97 8.98 -1.65
N GLN A 12 -4.86 8.18 -1.06
CA GLN A 12 -6.32 8.35 -1.17
C GLN A 12 -6.80 9.75 -0.80
N ARG A 13 -6.09 10.47 0.08
CA ARG A 13 -6.45 11.83 0.49
C ARG A 13 -6.31 12.87 -0.64
N PHE A 14 -5.56 12.54 -1.69
CA PHE A 14 -5.31 13.40 -2.83
C PHE A 14 -6.20 13.05 -4.03
N ILE A 15 -6.70 11.81 -4.07
CA ILE A 15 -7.62 11.37 -5.12
C ILE A 15 -8.90 12.22 -5.09
N GLY A 16 -9.30 12.70 -6.27
CA GLY A 16 -10.46 13.59 -6.45
C GLY A 16 -10.23 15.05 -6.09
N ARG A 17 -9.06 15.40 -5.50
CA ARG A 17 -8.67 16.80 -5.21
C ARG A 17 -7.66 17.34 -6.20
N ILE A 18 -6.89 16.45 -6.82
CA ILE A 18 -5.89 16.77 -7.84
C ILE A 18 -6.08 15.87 -9.04
N GLU A 19 -5.62 16.35 -10.20
CA GLU A 19 -5.55 15.54 -11.40
C GLU A 19 -4.58 14.37 -11.19
N LEU A 20 -4.99 13.17 -11.62
CA LEU A 20 -4.19 11.96 -11.47
C LEU A 20 -2.80 12.10 -12.13
N GLY A 21 -2.73 12.84 -13.24
CA GLY A 21 -1.49 13.18 -13.94
C GLY A 21 -0.46 13.94 -13.10
N MET A 22 -0.92 14.75 -12.15
CA MET A 22 -0.05 15.55 -11.29
C MET A 22 0.42 14.80 -10.05
N LEU A 23 -0.15 13.62 -9.77
CA LEU A 23 0.13 12.89 -8.53
C LEU A 23 1.63 12.62 -8.31
N PRO A 24 2.43 12.14 -9.29
CA PRO A 24 3.87 11.94 -9.09
C PRO A 24 4.66 13.24 -8.87
N SER A 25 4.18 14.38 -9.38
CA SER A 25 4.83 15.69 -9.20
C SER A 25 4.58 16.26 -7.80
N ILE A 26 3.49 15.85 -7.15
CA ILE A 26 3.11 16.29 -5.81
C ILE A 26 3.61 15.31 -4.75
N ILE A 27 3.56 14.01 -5.07
CA ILE A 27 3.94 12.91 -4.20
C ILE A 27 4.71 11.89 -5.04
N ASP A 28 6.03 11.91 -4.95
CA ASP A 28 6.89 10.94 -5.65
C ASP A 28 7.19 9.72 -4.76
N THR A 29 7.36 9.93 -3.44
CA THR A 29 7.83 8.91 -2.50
C THR A 29 7.02 8.92 -1.20
N ILE A 30 6.68 7.72 -0.70
CA ILE A 30 6.02 7.53 0.59
C ILE A 30 6.87 6.61 1.46
N ILE A 31 7.21 7.09 2.65
CA ILE A 31 7.93 6.32 3.66
C ILE A 31 6.92 5.93 4.75
N PHE A 32 6.67 4.64 4.90
CA PHE A 32 5.79 4.11 5.93
C PHE A 32 6.62 3.69 7.15
N ILE A 33 6.25 4.23 8.32
CA ILE A 33 6.94 4.01 9.58
C ILE A 33 5.98 3.35 10.55
N GLU A 34 6.40 2.25 11.18
CA GLU A 34 5.64 1.53 12.19
C GLU A 34 6.59 1.11 13.31
N GLY A 35 6.26 1.41 14.56
CA GLY A 35 7.09 1.04 15.71
C GLY A 35 8.48 1.68 15.76
N GLY A 36 8.69 2.80 15.04
CA GLY A 36 9.99 3.47 14.93
C GLY A 36 10.84 3.00 13.73
N ASP A 37 10.43 1.93 13.05
CA ASP A 37 11.14 1.38 11.90
C ASP A 37 10.47 1.75 10.57
N ILE A 38 11.30 1.95 9.53
CA ILE A 38 10.81 2.09 8.15
C ILE A 38 10.38 0.71 7.66
N THR A 39 9.07 0.49 7.55
CA THR A 39 8.50 -0.80 7.15
C THR A 39 8.33 -0.96 5.65
N SER A 40 8.17 0.14 4.91
CA SER A 40 8.18 0.16 3.44
C SER A 40 8.47 1.55 2.90
N VAL A 41 9.06 1.60 1.71
CA VAL A 41 9.25 2.83 0.93
C VAL A 41 8.59 2.60 -0.42
N LEU A 42 7.58 3.40 -0.74
CA LEU A 42 6.85 3.30 -2.00
C LEU A 42 7.24 4.46 -2.91
N VAL A 43 7.37 4.19 -4.20
CA VAL A 43 7.60 5.18 -5.24
C VAL A 43 6.39 5.23 -6.15
N ILE A 44 5.99 6.45 -6.50
CA ILE A 44 4.87 6.77 -7.36
C ILE A 44 5.42 7.22 -8.71
N LYS A 45 4.94 6.61 -9.80
CA LYS A 45 5.31 7.00 -11.17
C LYS A 45 4.10 6.97 -12.08
N MET A 46 4.01 7.89 -13.02
CA MET A 46 3.03 7.82 -14.10
C MET A 46 3.62 7.04 -15.29
N THR A 47 2.80 6.21 -15.93
CA THR A 47 3.11 5.57 -17.20
C THR A 47 1.85 5.45 -18.05
N VAL A 48 2.01 5.19 -19.34
CA VAL A 48 0.90 4.85 -20.24
C VAL A 48 0.96 3.34 -20.50
N LYS A 49 -0.07 2.62 -20.07
CA LYS A 49 -0.15 1.15 -20.21
C LYS A 49 -1.60 0.66 -20.19
N VAL A 50 -1.78 -0.61 -20.51
CA VAL A 50 -3.02 -1.34 -20.21
C VAL A 50 -3.03 -1.67 -18.71
N PRO A 51 -4.05 -1.24 -17.93
CA PRO A 51 -4.13 -1.55 -16.50
C PRO A 51 -4.30 -3.06 -16.25
N SER A 52 -3.84 -3.52 -15.10
CA SER A 52 -3.98 -4.91 -14.66
C SER A 52 -5.46 -5.31 -14.60
N GLY A 53 -5.81 -6.44 -15.22
CA GLY A 53 -7.18 -6.94 -15.31
C GLY A 53 -7.89 -6.57 -16.63
N PHE A 54 -7.34 -5.66 -17.43
CA PHE A 54 -7.82 -5.36 -18.78
C PHE A 54 -7.12 -6.28 -19.80
N ARG A 55 -7.87 -6.78 -20.79
CA ARG A 55 -7.33 -7.70 -21.82
C ARG A 55 -7.05 -7.01 -23.16
N ASP A 56 -7.73 -5.91 -23.44
CA ASP A 56 -7.66 -5.25 -24.75
C ASP A 56 -6.60 -4.15 -24.80
N LYS A 57 -5.81 -4.10 -25.88
CA LYS A 57 -4.68 -3.15 -26.01
C LYS A 57 -5.13 -1.72 -26.27
N ASP A 58 -6.29 -1.55 -26.90
CA ASP A 58 -6.90 -0.25 -27.16
C ASP A 58 -7.40 0.44 -25.88
N LEU A 59 -7.29 -0.24 -24.73
CA LEU A 59 -7.64 0.28 -23.42
C LEU A 59 -6.46 0.94 -22.69
N ALA A 60 -5.31 1.13 -23.38
CA ALA A 60 -4.16 1.84 -22.85
C ALA A 60 -4.54 3.26 -22.40
N ARG A 61 -4.09 3.64 -21.21
CA ARG A 61 -4.39 4.93 -20.59
C ARG A 61 -3.29 5.35 -19.62
N PRO A 62 -3.30 6.60 -19.12
CA PRO A 62 -2.45 6.99 -18.01
C PRO A 62 -2.76 6.16 -16.75
N VAL A 63 -1.73 5.54 -16.20
CA VAL A 63 -1.79 4.74 -14.96
C VAL A 63 -0.68 5.22 -14.04
N VAL A 64 -1.06 5.57 -12.82
CA VAL A 64 -0.08 5.80 -11.75
C VAL A 64 0.26 4.45 -11.13
N GLU A 65 1.52 4.08 -11.19
CA GLU A 65 2.07 2.90 -10.57
C GLU A 65 2.65 3.26 -9.19
N VAL A 66 2.25 2.50 -8.18
CA VAL A 66 2.82 2.56 -6.83
C VAL A 66 3.65 1.29 -6.63
N ARG A 67 4.96 1.47 -6.53
CA ARG A 67 5.93 0.37 -6.48
C ARG A 67 6.72 0.39 -5.19
N ASP A 68 7.05 -0.79 -4.68
CA ASP A 68 8.04 -0.89 -3.60
C ASP A 68 9.42 -0.46 -4.12
N TYR A 69 10.09 0.42 -3.37
CA TYR A 69 11.37 1.01 -3.77
C TYR A 69 12.48 -0.03 -3.89
N LYS A 70 12.54 -0.98 -2.94
CA LYS A 70 13.62 -1.98 -2.86
C LYS A 70 13.47 -3.05 -3.94
N THR A 71 12.26 -3.61 -4.07
CA THR A 71 11.98 -4.74 -4.97
C THR A 71 11.53 -4.32 -6.36
N ARG A 72 11.17 -3.04 -6.55
CA ARG A 72 10.58 -2.47 -7.77
C ARG A 72 9.23 -3.09 -8.17
N GLN A 73 8.65 -3.93 -7.30
CA GLN A 73 7.41 -4.63 -7.58
C GLN A 73 6.24 -3.66 -7.55
N LEU A 74 5.32 -3.82 -8.50
CA LEU A 74 4.07 -3.08 -8.56
C LEU A 74 3.13 -3.58 -7.47
N GLU A 75 2.80 -2.71 -6.52
CA GLU A 75 1.86 -3.02 -5.43
C GLU A 75 0.44 -2.57 -5.80
N PHE A 76 0.31 -1.34 -6.32
CA PHE A 76 -0.97 -0.76 -6.71
C PHE A 76 -0.87 -0.04 -8.05
N GLU A 77 -1.98 -0.03 -8.76
CA GLU A 77 -2.22 0.84 -9.91
C GLU A 77 -3.37 1.79 -9.59
N ILE A 78 -3.25 3.04 -10.03
CA ILE A 78 -4.31 4.03 -9.90
C ILE A 78 -4.62 4.58 -11.28
N TYR A 79 -5.88 4.51 -11.69
CA TYR A 79 -6.32 4.94 -13.02
C TYR A 79 -7.76 5.43 -12.99
N SER A 80 -8.12 6.25 -13.99
CA SER A 80 -9.50 6.65 -14.21
C SER A 80 -10.28 5.54 -14.91
N PHE A 81 -11.50 5.27 -14.47
CA PHE A 81 -12.45 4.38 -15.11
C PHE A 81 -13.81 5.07 -15.19
N GLY A 82 -14.16 5.57 -16.38
CA GLY A 82 -15.27 6.52 -16.51
C GLY A 82 -14.97 7.80 -15.74
N GLN A 83 -15.88 8.20 -14.84
CA GLN A 83 -15.74 9.38 -13.99
C GLN A 83 -15.08 9.08 -12.63
N ASP A 84 -14.84 7.81 -12.33
CA ASP A 84 -14.29 7.38 -11.04
C ASP A 84 -12.79 7.10 -11.11
N ILE A 85 -12.10 7.29 -10.00
CA ILE A 85 -10.71 6.87 -9.83
C ILE A 85 -10.67 5.51 -9.11
N VAL A 86 -10.04 4.53 -9.76
CA VAL A 86 -9.87 3.18 -9.23
C VAL A 86 -8.46 3.02 -8.68
N ILE A 87 -8.35 2.49 -7.47
CA ILE A 87 -7.09 1.98 -6.90
C ILE A 87 -7.15 0.46 -6.94
N ASN A 88 -6.33 -0.13 -7.80
CA ASN A 88 -6.28 -1.57 -8.00
C ASN A 88 -5.03 -2.19 -7.33
N PRO A 89 -5.18 -3.05 -6.31
CA PRO A 89 -4.06 -3.81 -5.75
C PRO A 89 -3.62 -4.90 -6.74
N VAL A 90 -2.42 -4.79 -7.30
CA VAL A 90 -1.87 -5.79 -8.24
C VAL A 90 -1.31 -7.01 -7.51
N ARG A 91 -0.88 -6.82 -6.26
CA ARG A 91 -0.48 -7.91 -5.37
C ARG A 91 -1.26 -7.78 -4.07
N PRO A 92 -2.11 -8.76 -3.69
CA PRO A 92 -2.60 -8.82 -2.34
C PRO A 92 -1.40 -9.03 -1.43
N LYS A 93 -1.07 -8.04 -0.58
CA LYS A 93 -0.09 -8.25 0.49
C LYS A 93 -0.57 -9.44 1.29
N LYS A 94 0.19 -10.53 1.29
CA LYS A 94 -0.01 -11.59 2.28
C LYS A 94 0.02 -10.88 3.64
N PRO A 95 -0.98 -11.07 4.52
CA PRO A 95 -0.90 -10.50 5.85
C PRO A 95 0.44 -10.91 6.45
N LYS A 96 1.22 -9.95 6.94
CA LYS A 96 2.43 -10.25 7.71
C LYS A 96 1.96 -10.99 8.96
N TYR A 97 1.96 -12.33 8.88
CA TYR A 97 1.73 -13.21 10.01
C TYR A 97 2.70 -12.80 11.13
N LYS A 98 2.15 -12.47 12.31
CA LYS A 98 2.94 -12.35 13.55
C LYS A 98 2.83 -13.68 14.30
N PRO A 99 3.84 -14.58 14.27
CA PRO A 99 3.88 -15.67 15.23
C PRO A 99 4.24 -15.14 16.62
N ASN A 100 3.58 -15.75 17.60
CA ASN A 100 3.87 -15.81 19.04
C ASN A 100 3.63 -14.57 19.91
N GLN A 101 2.39 -14.49 20.41
CA GLN A 101 2.14 -14.05 21.77
C GLN A 101 2.41 -15.22 22.74
N ASN A 102 3.52 -15.13 23.46
CA ASN A 102 3.69 -15.55 24.86
C ASN A 102 2.94 -16.81 25.33
N LYS A 103 3.60 -17.99 25.25
CA LYS A 103 3.37 -19.10 26.20
C LYS A 103 4.35 -19.01 27.37
N GLY A 104 4.30 -17.91 28.11
CA GLY A 104 4.98 -17.76 29.39
C GLY A 104 3.97 -17.21 30.38
N ILE A 105 3.92 -17.78 31.59
CA ILE A 105 3.00 -17.49 32.71
C ILE A 105 1.78 -18.43 32.76
N GLN A 106 2.00 -19.70 33.10
CA GLN A 106 0.98 -20.49 33.82
C GLN A 106 1.56 -21.56 34.77
N SER A 107 2.79 -21.39 35.27
CA SER A 107 3.42 -22.33 36.22
C SER A 107 3.46 -21.87 37.69
N TYR A 108 2.92 -20.69 38.05
CA TYR A 108 3.03 -20.13 39.42
C TYR A 108 1.74 -20.19 40.27
N ARG A 109 0.80 -21.12 40.04
CA ARG A 109 -0.36 -21.33 40.95
C ARG A 109 -0.71 -22.79 41.24
N LYS A 110 0.29 -23.62 41.53
CA LYS A 110 0.06 -24.88 42.28
C LYS A 110 1.18 -25.09 43.29
N ASN A 111 0.98 -24.57 44.50
CA ASN A 111 1.38 -25.17 45.79
C ASN A 111 1.38 -24.12 46.89
N LYS A 112 0.21 -23.85 47.47
CA LYS A 112 0.10 -23.36 48.86
C LYS A 112 -1.33 -23.54 49.40
N PHE A 113 -1.70 -24.78 49.72
CA PHE A 113 -2.72 -25.12 50.71
C PHE A 113 -2.47 -26.55 51.19
N PHE A 114 -1.60 -26.67 52.19
CA PHE A 114 -1.69 -27.59 53.32
C PHE A 114 -1.25 -26.79 54.54
#